data_AF-A0A3T0RPV3-F1
#
_entry.id   AF-A0A3T0RPV3-F1
#
_cell.length_a   1.000
_cell.length_b   1.000
_cell.length_c   1.000
_cell.angle_alpha   90.00
_cell.angle_beta   90.00
_cell.angle_gamma   90.00
#
_symmetry.space_group_name_H-M   'P 1'
#
loop_
_entity.id
_entity.type
_entity.pdbx_description
1 polymer ?
#
loop_
_entity_poly.entity_id
_entity_poly.type
_entity_poly.pdbx_seq_one_letter_code
_entity_poly.pdbx_strand_id
1 'polypeptide(L)'
;MFKSMYARISLVIVSLFVMVHFQNCAPGKKDESVFDSMTNADTTDQIHRDNDHGTLVPTQEKAAMEVSKSLLDRSMVYSLFIDIFGPDAAAVAALNQLRSERAVFGGPCSIYENFKSARAGFKMDSEAESCANSETANNLAAPVNPVANVLQQALINDVCQQMMLNTKTFNYAIAQVKENASVAIPANTPANVLKVFRLFYRGKPEPEASLVTSLQVLVGEPATADGWKNAITTTCVSSHWQAL
;
A
#
# COMPACT_ATOMS: atom_id res chain seq x y z
N MET A 1 -52.54 -10.82 20.48
CA MET A 1 -51.63 -11.95 20.16
C MET A 1 -51.11 -11.95 18.72
N PHE A 2 -51.86 -11.50 17.71
CA PHE A 2 -51.43 -11.55 16.30
C PHE A 2 -50.17 -10.72 15.94
N LYS A 3 -49.95 -9.54 16.55
CA LYS A 3 -48.79 -8.68 16.22
C LYS A 3 -47.42 -9.29 16.56
N SER A 4 -47.33 -10.17 17.56
CA SER A 4 -46.07 -10.84 17.92
C SER A 4 -45.68 -11.94 16.94
N MET A 5 -46.62 -12.49 16.17
CA MET A 5 -46.35 -13.58 15.24
C MET A 5 -45.71 -13.05 13.95
N TYR A 6 -46.17 -11.90 13.45
CA TYR A 6 -45.60 -11.25 12.26
C TYR A 6 -44.16 -10.78 12.48
N ALA A 7 -43.84 -10.25 13.66
CA ALA A 7 -42.48 -9.80 13.98
C ALA A 7 -41.46 -10.97 13.96
N ARG A 8 -41.87 -12.16 14.41
CA ARG A 8 -41.00 -13.35 14.40
C ARG A 8 -40.80 -13.91 12.99
N ILE A 9 -41.83 -13.87 12.16
CA ILE A 9 -41.75 -14.33 10.77
C ILE A 9 -40.85 -13.41 9.92
N SER A 10 -40.96 -12.08 10.08
CA SER A 10 -40.09 -11.14 9.37
C SER A 10 -38.62 -11.31 9.74
N LEU A 11 -38.29 -11.61 11.00
CA LEU A 11 -36.92 -11.77 11.45
C LEU A 11 -36.25 -13.03 10.89
N VAL A 12 -37.03 -14.12 10.72
CA VAL A 12 -36.55 -15.35 10.08
C VAL A 12 -36.34 -15.15 8.57
N ILE A 13 -37.22 -14.42 7.89
CA ILE A 13 -37.08 -14.16 6.45
C ILE A 13 -35.84 -13.30 6.14
N VAL A 14 -35.58 -12.26 6.94
CA VAL A 14 -34.39 -11.41 6.77
C VAL A 14 -33.11 -12.21 7.03
N SER A 15 -33.09 -13.06 8.07
CA SER A 15 -31.97 -13.96 8.35
C SER A 15 -31.65 -14.91 7.19
N LEU A 16 -32.67 -15.50 6.56
CA LEU A 16 -32.51 -16.39 5.41
C LEU A 16 -32.01 -15.65 4.17
N PHE A 17 -32.48 -14.42 3.94
CA PHE A 17 -32.05 -13.63 2.78
C PHE A 17 -30.56 -13.25 2.85
N VAL A 18 -30.06 -12.94 4.05
CA VAL A 18 -28.63 -12.64 4.27
C VAL A 18 -27.77 -13.87 4.03
N MET A 19 -28.17 -15.08 4.47
CA MET A 19 -27.36 -16.28 4.25
C MET A 19 -27.23 -16.67 2.77
N VAL A 20 -28.26 -16.45 1.94
CA VAL A 20 -28.22 -16.80 0.51
C VAL A 20 -27.30 -15.87 -0.29
N HIS A 21 -27.10 -14.63 0.17
CA HIS A 21 -26.24 -13.65 -0.54
C HIS A 21 -24.74 -13.81 -0.26
N PHE A 22 -24.35 -14.61 0.74
CA PHE A 22 -22.93 -14.89 1.05
C PHE A 22 -22.37 -16.17 0.42
N GLN A 23 -23.17 -16.96 -0.31
CA GLN A 23 -22.70 -18.22 -0.91
C GLN A 23 -22.24 -18.10 -2.38
N ASN A 24 -22.33 -16.92 -3.01
CA ASN A 24 -21.99 -16.74 -4.44
C ASN A 24 -20.63 -16.08 -4.73
N CYS A 25 -19.71 -16.06 -3.77
CA CYS A 25 -18.33 -15.60 -3.99
C CYS A 25 -17.32 -16.75 -4.16
N ALA A 26 -17.73 -17.88 -4.75
CA ALA A 26 -16.79 -18.86 -5.28
C ALA A 26 -16.57 -18.56 -6.78
N PRO A 27 -15.35 -18.21 -7.22
CA PRO A 27 -15.10 -18.03 -8.65
C PRO A 27 -15.27 -19.38 -9.36
N GLY A 28 -16.24 -19.43 -10.27
CA GLY A 28 -16.46 -20.56 -11.15
C GLY A 28 -15.23 -20.78 -12.02
N LYS A 29 -14.77 -22.04 -12.08
CA LYS A 29 -13.83 -22.50 -13.11
C LYS A 29 -14.45 -22.19 -14.48
N LYS A 30 -13.83 -21.26 -15.22
CA LYS A 30 -14.04 -21.11 -16.65
C LYS A 30 -12.80 -21.61 -17.36
N ASP A 31 -13.03 -22.54 -18.27
CA ASP A 31 -12.10 -22.96 -19.31
C ASP A 31 -11.52 -21.74 -20.03
N GLU A 32 -10.19 -21.68 -20.13
CA GLU A 32 -9.49 -20.88 -21.12
C GLU A 32 -8.63 -21.80 -21.99
N SER A 33 -9.31 -22.65 -22.75
CA SER A 33 -8.74 -23.31 -23.93
C SER A 33 -9.03 -22.48 -25.19
N VAL A 34 -8.76 -21.17 -25.17
CA VAL A 34 -8.86 -20.31 -26.36
C VAL A 34 -7.89 -19.13 -26.21
N PHE A 35 -6.61 -19.34 -26.49
CA PHE A 35 -5.71 -18.36 -27.13
C PHE A 35 -4.39 -19.05 -27.52
N ASP A 36 -4.51 -20.19 -28.21
CA ASP A 36 -3.48 -20.64 -29.13
C ASP A 36 -3.59 -19.77 -30.40
N SER A 37 -2.66 -18.84 -30.56
CA SER A 37 -2.04 -18.43 -31.84
C SER A 37 -1.67 -16.95 -31.86
N MET A 38 -0.53 -16.69 -32.52
CA MET A 38 0.09 -15.39 -32.80
C MET A 38 0.88 -14.86 -31.58
N THR A 39 2.21 -14.84 -31.55
CA THR A 39 3.14 -14.46 -32.63
C THR A 39 4.55 -14.93 -32.27
N ASN A 40 5.20 -15.55 -33.25
CA ASN A 40 6.66 -15.62 -33.34
C ASN A 40 7.23 -14.19 -33.31
N ALA A 41 8.02 -13.87 -32.29
CA ALA A 41 8.97 -12.77 -32.32
C ALA A 41 10.27 -13.26 -31.67
N ASP A 42 11.13 -13.78 -32.54
CA ASP A 42 12.54 -14.02 -32.28
C ASP A 42 13.18 -12.71 -31.83
N THR A 43 13.58 -12.65 -30.57
CA THR A 43 14.58 -11.71 -30.07
C THR A 43 15.56 -12.51 -29.21
N THR A 44 16.44 -13.17 -29.93
CA THR A 44 17.76 -13.54 -29.44
C THR A 44 18.45 -12.27 -28.92
N ASP A 45 18.39 -12.00 -27.61
CA ASP A 45 19.36 -11.14 -26.95
C ASP A 45 19.61 -11.55 -25.49
N GLN A 46 20.75 -12.22 -25.36
CA GLN A 46 21.62 -12.40 -24.20
C GLN A 46 21.16 -11.82 -22.85
N ILE A 47 20.55 -12.69 -22.03
CA ILE A 47 20.67 -12.57 -20.57
C ILE A 47 21.64 -13.68 -20.12
N HIS A 48 22.66 -13.25 -19.40
CA HIS A 48 23.83 -14.02 -18.99
C HIS A 48 23.50 -15.47 -18.57
N ARG A 49 24.17 -16.41 -19.26
CA ARG A 49 24.31 -17.82 -18.90
C ARG A 49 25.00 -17.94 -17.53
N ASP A 50 24.22 -18.03 -16.46
CA ASP A 50 24.62 -18.73 -15.24
C ASP A 50 24.12 -20.17 -15.36
N ASN A 51 24.96 -20.99 -15.97
CA ASN A 51 24.59 -22.31 -16.49
C ASN A 51 25.07 -23.47 -15.59
N ASP A 52 25.30 -23.26 -14.28
CA ASP A 52 25.92 -24.31 -13.44
C ASP A 52 25.42 -24.45 -11.99
N HIS A 53 24.30 -23.83 -11.59
CA HIS A 53 23.66 -24.11 -10.29
C HIS A 53 22.18 -24.46 -10.47
N GLY A 54 21.93 -25.59 -11.14
CA GLY A 54 20.60 -26.15 -11.32
C GLY A 54 19.98 -26.66 -10.03
N THR A 55 19.25 -25.79 -9.33
CA THR A 55 17.96 -26.22 -8.79
C THR A 55 16.91 -25.84 -9.83
N LEU A 56 16.31 -26.84 -10.47
CA LEU A 56 15.14 -26.66 -11.31
C LEU A 56 14.01 -26.17 -10.41
N VAL A 57 13.90 -24.86 -10.25
CA VAL A 57 12.73 -24.23 -9.63
C VAL A 57 11.54 -24.58 -10.52
N PRO A 58 10.50 -25.25 -10.00
CA PRO A 58 9.38 -25.69 -10.81
C PRO A 58 8.76 -24.51 -11.56
N THR A 59 8.57 -24.68 -12.86
CA THR A 59 8.00 -23.72 -13.81
C THR A 59 6.60 -23.20 -13.46
N GLN A 60 5.99 -23.68 -12.38
CA GLN A 60 4.74 -23.16 -11.82
C GLN A 60 4.91 -21.77 -11.17
N GLU A 61 6.07 -21.42 -10.62
CA GLU A 61 6.31 -20.05 -10.10
C GLU A 61 6.38 -19.00 -11.21
N LYS A 62 6.81 -19.39 -12.43
CA LYS A 62 6.79 -18.52 -13.61
C LYS A 62 5.39 -18.27 -14.16
N ALA A 63 4.45 -19.20 -13.95
CA ALA A 63 3.06 -19.05 -14.40
C ALA A 63 2.19 -18.22 -13.43
N ALA A 64 2.58 -18.12 -12.16
CA ALA A 64 1.92 -17.25 -11.17
C ALA A 64 2.39 -15.80 -11.22
N MET A 65 3.40 -15.48 -12.05
CA MET A 65 3.66 -14.11 -12.52
C MET A 65 2.68 -13.72 -13.65
N GLU A 66 1.42 -14.16 -13.55
CA GLU A 66 0.32 -13.37 -14.11
C GLU A 66 0.45 -11.95 -13.56
N VAL A 67 0.10 -10.98 -14.39
CA VAL A 67 0.21 -9.52 -14.22
C VAL A 67 -0.60 -9.04 -12.99
N SER A 68 -0.23 -9.50 -11.82
CA SER A 68 -0.66 -8.99 -10.55
C SER A 68 0.04 -7.66 -10.38
N LYS A 69 -0.75 -6.61 -10.11
CA LYS A 69 -0.22 -5.27 -9.89
C LYS A 69 0.77 -5.36 -8.74
N SER A 70 2.05 -5.27 -9.07
CA SER A 70 3.13 -5.24 -8.08
C SER A 70 2.83 -4.14 -7.08
N LEU A 71 2.96 -4.43 -5.78
CA LEU A 71 2.84 -3.39 -4.77
C LEU A 71 4.14 -2.59 -4.65
N LEU A 72 4.03 -1.38 -4.10
CA LEU A 72 5.19 -0.60 -3.68
C LEU A 72 6.00 -1.39 -2.64
N ASP A 73 7.31 -1.45 -2.84
CA ASP A 73 8.22 -2.04 -1.86
C ASP A 73 8.40 -1.16 -0.61
N ARG A 74 9.07 -1.69 0.42
CA ARG A 74 9.32 -0.98 1.69
C ARG A 74 10.02 0.37 1.50
N SER A 75 10.92 0.50 0.52
CA SER A 75 11.73 1.69 0.29
C SER A 75 10.92 2.78 -0.41
N MET A 76 10.08 2.38 -1.37
CA MET A 76 9.13 3.27 -2.04
C MET A 76 8.06 3.74 -1.05
N VAL A 77 7.49 2.84 -0.25
CA VAL A 77 6.52 3.20 0.80
C VAL A 77 7.17 4.16 1.80
N TYR A 78 8.36 3.86 2.30
CA TYR A 78 9.11 4.74 3.20
C TYR A 78 9.31 6.13 2.59
N SER A 79 9.82 6.20 1.37
CA SER A 79 10.08 7.46 0.68
C SER A 79 8.79 8.27 0.44
N LEU A 80 7.69 7.59 0.11
CA LEU A 80 6.38 8.21 -0.03
C LEU A 80 5.92 8.84 1.28
N PHE A 81 6.04 8.12 2.40
CA PHE A 81 5.69 8.65 3.73
C PHE A 81 6.55 9.87 4.11
N ILE A 82 7.85 9.84 3.86
CA ILE A 82 8.73 11.01 4.10
C ILE A 82 8.31 12.20 3.24
N ASP A 83 7.94 11.99 1.98
CA ASP A 83 7.56 13.09 1.09
C ASP A 83 6.19 13.70 1.48
N ILE A 84 5.25 12.88 1.95
CA ILE A 84 3.92 13.34 2.39
C ILE A 84 3.97 14.02 3.77
N PHE A 85 4.70 13.43 4.72
CA PHE A 85 4.70 13.83 6.13
C PHE A 85 5.94 14.62 6.55
N GLY A 86 6.88 14.82 5.63
CA GLY A 86 8.07 15.63 5.83
C GLY A 86 9.22 14.89 6.51
N PRO A 87 10.35 15.58 6.72
CA PRO A 87 11.57 14.97 7.25
C PRO A 87 11.42 14.45 8.68
N ASP A 88 10.53 15.04 9.50
CA ASP A 88 10.24 14.57 10.86
C ASP A 88 9.60 13.18 10.88
N ALA A 89 9.04 12.72 9.75
CA ALA A 89 8.48 11.37 9.63
C ALA A 89 9.54 10.27 9.81
N ALA A 90 10.81 10.56 9.47
CA ALA A 90 11.92 9.61 9.65
C ALA A 90 12.18 9.28 11.14
N ALA A 91 11.74 10.13 12.07
CA ALA A 91 11.85 9.89 13.50
C ALA A 91 10.71 9.03 14.06
N VAL A 92 9.68 8.73 13.27
CA VAL A 92 8.53 7.93 13.72
C VAL A 92 8.91 6.45 13.75
N ALA A 93 8.79 5.82 14.93
CA ALA A 93 9.20 4.44 15.16
C ALA A 93 8.49 3.44 14.23
N ALA A 94 7.18 3.59 14.01
CA ALA A 94 6.44 2.73 13.09
C ALA A 94 6.97 2.79 11.65
N LEU A 95 7.40 3.96 11.19
CA LEU A 95 7.93 4.10 9.83
C LEU A 95 9.29 3.39 9.70
N ASN A 96 10.13 3.49 10.73
CA ASN A 96 11.39 2.75 10.78
C ASN A 96 11.17 1.23 10.87
N GLN A 97 10.15 0.79 11.61
CA GLN A 97 9.76 -0.61 11.61
C GLN A 97 9.34 -1.06 10.21
N LEU A 98 8.44 -0.34 9.54
CA LEU A 98 8.02 -0.65 8.16
C LEU A 98 9.22 -0.80 7.22
N ARG A 99 10.20 0.11 7.31
CA ARG A 99 11.42 0.08 6.50
C ARG A 99 12.25 -1.19 6.70
N SER A 100 12.20 -1.77 7.90
CA SER A 100 12.91 -3.01 8.27
C SER A 100 12.16 -4.31 7.92
N GLU A 101 10.86 -4.25 7.66
CA GLU A 101 9.97 -5.42 7.48
C GLU A 101 10.01 -5.99 6.04
N ARG A 102 11.17 -6.52 5.65
CA ARG A 102 11.43 -7.06 4.30
C ARG A 102 10.51 -8.20 3.90
N ALA A 103 10.23 -9.12 4.81
CA ALA A 103 9.37 -10.27 4.56
C ALA A 103 7.92 -9.86 4.23
N VAL A 104 7.50 -8.67 4.68
CA VAL A 104 6.13 -8.20 4.56
C VAL A 104 5.92 -7.36 3.30
N PHE A 105 6.84 -6.44 3.02
CA PHE A 105 6.72 -5.48 1.91
C PHE A 105 7.55 -5.86 0.66
N GLY A 106 8.51 -6.78 0.81
CA GLY A 106 9.49 -7.07 -0.22
C GLY A 106 10.48 -5.92 -0.44
N GLY A 107 11.20 -6.00 -1.55
CA GLY A 107 12.21 -5.01 -1.96
C GLY A 107 13.64 -5.52 -1.71
N PRO A 108 14.55 -5.36 -2.68
CA PRO A 108 15.88 -5.93 -2.59
C PRO A 108 16.71 -5.30 -1.46
N CYS A 109 17.61 -6.07 -0.87
CA CYS A 109 18.80 -5.54 -0.24
C CYS A 109 19.75 -5.10 -1.36
N SER A 110 19.87 -3.80 -1.61
CA SER A 110 20.86 -3.31 -2.56
C SER A 110 22.26 -3.49 -1.98
N ILE A 111 23.01 -4.46 -2.51
CA ILE A 111 24.44 -4.64 -2.20
C ILE A 111 25.22 -3.34 -2.47
N TYR A 112 24.75 -2.49 -3.40
CA TYR A 112 25.38 -1.21 -3.71
C TYR A 112 25.17 -0.13 -2.64
N GLU A 113 24.12 -0.22 -1.81
CA GLU A 113 24.00 0.60 -0.60
C GLU A 113 25.00 0.15 0.49
N ASN A 114 25.33 -1.15 0.54
CA ASN A 114 26.35 -1.72 1.44
C ASN A 114 27.79 -1.36 1.04
N PHE A 115 28.11 -1.32 -0.26
CA PHE A 115 29.47 -1.07 -0.73
C PHE A 115 29.94 0.38 -0.54
N LYS A 116 29.01 1.35 -0.56
CA LYS A 116 29.34 2.78 -0.45
C LYS A 116 29.70 3.20 0.98
N SER A 117 29.08 2.58 1.98
CA SER A 117 29.31 2.85 3.41
C SER A 117 30.59 2.18 3.93
N ALA A 118 30.87 0.93 3.51
CA ALA A 118 32.05 0.18 3.94
C ALA A 118 33.40 0.77 3.48
N ARG A 119 33.49 1.30 2.25
CA ARG A 119 34.76 1.78 1.67
C ARG A 119 35.19 3.17 2.14
N ALA A 120 34.26 3.96 2.66
CA ALA A 120 34.49 5.37 2.98
C ALA A 120 34.73 5.63 4.49
N GLY A 121 34.87 4.58 5.31
CA GLY A 121 35.15 4.70 6.74
C GLY A 121 33.98 5.28 7.56
N PHE A 122 32.80 5.41 6.95
CA PHE A 122 31.57 5.79 7.65
C PHE A 122 31.01 4.56 8.36
N LYS A 123 30.43 4.76 9.55
CA LYS A 123 29.66 3.71 10.24
C LYS A 123 28.62 3.17 9.24
N MET A 124 28.62 1.85 9.02
CA MET A 124 27.53 1.21 8.30
C MET A 124 26.23 1.62 8.97
N ASP A 125 25.24 2.02 8.17
CA ASP A 125 23.87 2.10 8.67
C ASP A 125 23.49 0.70 9.18
N SER A 126 22.80 0.65 10.32
CA SER A 126 22.20 -0.56 10.89
C SER A 126 21.43 -1.41 9.87
N GLU A 127 20.86 -0.77 8.82
CA GLU A 127 20.23 -1.48 7.71
C GLU A 127 21.20 -2.18 6.77
N ALA A 128 22.34 -1.54 6.50
CA ALA A 128 23.40 -2.14 5.68
C ALA A 128 23.99 -3.35 6.40
N GLU A 129 24.14 -3.25 7.72
CA GLU A 129 24.58 -4.34 8.59
C GLU A 129 23.58 -5.52 8.59
N SER A 130 22.27 -5.25 8.68
CA SER A 130 21.25 -6.31 8.63
C SER A 130 21.05 -6.93 7.23
N CYS A 131 21.41 -6.22 6.16
CA CYS A 131 21.49 -6.79 4.81
C CYS A 131 22.74 -7.67 4.64
N ALA A 132 23.90 -7.23 5.14
CA ALA A 132 25.18 -7.93 4.99
C ALA A 132 25.29 -9.18 5.87
N ASN A 133 24.66 -9.18 7.05
CA ASN A 133 24.73 -10.26 8.03
C ASN A 133 23.50 -11.18 8.02
N SER A 134 22.62 -11.06 7.02
CA SER A 134 21.47 -11.96 6.88
C SER A 134 21.94 -13.34 6.40
N GLU A 135 21.91 -14.33 7.30
CA GLU A 135 22.20 -15.74 6.98
C GLU A 135 21.19 -16.38 6.01
N THR A 136 20.06 -15.71 5.73
CA THR A 136 19.01 -16.19 4.83
C THR A 136 19.10 -15.51 3.46
N ALA A 137 19.32 -16.31 2.40
CA ALA A 137 19.33 -15.87 1.01
C ALA A 137 18.02 -15.16 0.58
N ASN A 138 16.92 -15.45 1.26
CA ASN A 138 15.59 -14.86 1.03
C ASN A 138 15.53 -13.34 1.27
N ASN A 139 16.48 -12.76 2.01
CA ASN A 139 16.53 -11.31 2.26
C ASN A 139 17.25 -10.52 1.16
N LEU A 140 18.05 -11.18 0.31
CA LEU A 140 18.74 -10.53 -0.82
C LEU A 140 17.83 -10.40 -2.05
N ALA A 141 16.76 -11.22 -2.12
CA ALA A 141 15.85 -11.30 -3.26
C ALA A 141 14.39 -11.47 -2.83
N ALA A 142 13.96 -10.79 -1.75
CA ALA A 142 12.57 -10.87 -1.29
C ALA A 142 11.63 -10.46 -2.45
N PRO A 143 10.80 -11.39 -2.97
CA PRO A 143 9.95 -11.09 -4.12
C PRO A 143 8.99 -9.98 -3.73
N VAL A 144 8.69 -9.09 -4.69
CA VAL A 144 7.69 -8.05 -4.45
C VAL A 144 6.35 -8.74 -4.25
N ASN A 145 5.72 -8.51 -3.10
CA ASN A 145 4.45 -9.14 -2.78
C ASN A 145 3.36 -8.57 -3.71
N PRO A 146 2.70 -9.42 -4.51
CA PRO A 146 1.68 -8.96 -5.46
C PRO A 146 0.32 -8.65 -4.81
N VAL A 147 0.14 -9.04 -3.54
CA VAL A 147 -1.12 -8.93 -2.82
C VAL A 147 -0.87 -8.35 -1.43
N ALA A 148 -1.67 -7.34 -1.06
CA ALA A 148 -1.58 -6.72 0.25
C ALA A 148 -2.00 -7.73 1.31
N ASN A 149 -1.09 -8.08 2.21
CA ASN A 149 -1.39 -8.99 3.30
C ASN A 149 -1.84 -8.21 4.56
N VAL A 150 -2.49 -8.91 5.49
CA VAL A 150 -3.04 -8.30 6.72
C VAL A 150 -1.94 -7.61 7.55
N LEU A 151 -0.73 -8.17 7.58
CA LEU A 151 0.39 -7.61 8.34
C LEU A 151 0.91 -6.31 7.71
N GLN A 152 1.04 -6.26 6.39
CA GLN A 152 1.38 -5.07 5.62
C GLN A 152 0.39 -3.94 5.89
N GLN A 153 -0.91 -4.28 5.85
CA GLN A 153 -1.97 -3.32 6.13
C GLN A 153 -1.95 -2.83 7.58
N ALA A 154 -1.67 -3.72 8.55
CA ALA A 154 -1.55 -3.35 9.95
C ALA A 154 -0.38 -2.38 10.20
N LEU A 155 0.77 -2.63 9.57
CA LEU A 155 1.94 -1.75 9.65
C LEU A 155 1.67 -0.38 9.03
N ILE A 156 1.02 -0.34 7.87
CA ILE A 156 0.61 0.93 7.24
C ILE A 156 -0.38 1.68 8.12
N ASN A 157 -1.35 0.99 8.70
CA ASN A 157 -2.31 1.61 9.61
C ASN A 157 -1.60 2.24 10.80
N ASP A 158 -0.67 1.53 11.42
CA ASP A 158 0.10 2.05 12.55
C ASP A 158 0.93 3.28 12.16
N VAL A 159 1.63 3.24 11.02
CA VAL A 159 2.35 4.39 10.47
C VAL A 159 1.41 5.58 10.28
N CYS A 160 0.30 5.39 9.57
CA CYS A 160 -0.67 6.45 9.32
C CYS A 160 -1.18 7.08 10.62
N GLN A 161 -1.54 6.27 11.62
CA GLN A 161 -2.01 6.75 12.92
C GLN A 161 -0.93 7.55 13.65
N GLN A 162 0.30 7.04 13.72
CA GLN A 162 1.40 7.74 14.40
C GLN A 162 1.77 9.06 13.71
N MET A 163 1.71 9.11 12.37
CA MET A 163 1.93 10.35 11.60
C MET A 163 0.85 11.41 11.87
N MET A 164 -0.39 10.99 12.16
CA MET A 164 -1.50 11.90 12.47
C MET A 164 -1.48 12.41 13.92
N LEU A 165 -0.96 11.58 14.84
CA LEU A 165 -0.76 11.96 16.24
C LEU A 165 0.42 12.92 16.42
N ASN A 166 1.47 12.78 15.61
CA ASN A 166 2.60 13.70 15.63
C ASN A 166 2.23 15.03 14.94
N THR A 167 2.25 16.11 15.73
CA THR A 167 1.83 17.44 15.27
C THR A 167 2.71 17.97 14.14
N LYS A 168 4.01 17.67 14.12
CA LYS A 168 4.91 18.15 13.07
C LYS A 168 4.63 17.50 11.73
N THR A 169 4.47 16.18 11.72
CA THR A 169 4.17 15.40 10.51
C THR A 169 2.79 15.72 9.96
N PHE A 170 1.78 15.86 10.83
CA PHE A 170 0.46 16.34 10.42
C PHE A 170 0.51 17.75 9.84
N ASN A 171 1.21 18.69 10.50
CA ASN A 171 1.33 20.07 10.01
C ASN A 171 2.03 20.16 8.66
N TYR A 172 3.00 19.27 8.41
CA TYR A 172 3.65 19.17 7.11
C TYR A 172 2.68 18.66 6.03
N ALA A 173 1.98 17.56 6.28
CA ALA A 173 1.02 17.00 5.33
C ALA A 173 -0.12 17.99 5.03
N ILE A 174 -0.68 18.65 6.04
CA ILE A 174 -1.76 19.62 5.83
C ILE A 174 -1.25 20.86 5.08
N ALA A 175 0.01 21.24 5.23
CA ALA A 175 0.59 22.36 4.49
C ALA A 175 0.61 22.12 2.97
N GLN A 176 0.74 20.87 2.54
CA GLN A 176 0.66 20.50 1.11
C GLN A 176 -0.75 20.62 0.53
N VAL A 177 -1.77 20.64 1.39
CA VAL A 177 -3.19 20.73 0.99
C VAL A 177 -3.67 22.17 0.90
N LYS A 178 -3.06 23.09 1.64
CA LYS A 178 -3.48 24.50 1.73
C LYS A 178 -3.51 25.19 0.38
N GLU A 179 -4.41 26.16 0.21
CA GLU A 179 -4.35 27.08 -0.92
C GLU A 179 -3.24 28.14 -0.75
N ASN A 180 -2.94 28.50 0.51
CA ASN A 180 -1.96 29.52 0.86
C ASN A 180 -1.29 29.19 2.22
N ALA A 181 0.00 29.50 2.34
CA ALA A 181 0.78 29.35 3.57
C ALA A 181 0.18 30.08 4.79
N SER A 182 -0.58 31.17 4.58
CA SER A 182 -1.22 31.94 5.65
C SER A 182 -2.45 31.27 6.27
N VAL A 183 -2.98 30.21 5.66
CA VAL A 183 -4.17 29.49 6.16
C VAL A 183 -3.73 28.44 7.18
N ALA A 184 -4.30 28.44 8.39
CA ALA A 184 -3.97 27.42 9.39
C ALA A 184 -4.54 26.04 9.01
N ILE A 185 -5.83 25.99 8.64
CA ILE A 185 -6.58 24.79 8.27
C ILE A 185 -7.24 25.02 6.90
N PRO A 186 -7.00 24.15 5.89
CA PRO A 186 -7.60 24.31 4.56
C PRO A 186 -9.13 24.29 4.61
N ALA A 187 -9.77 25.03 3.71
CA ALA A 187 -11.22 25.00 3.57
C ALA A 187 -11.70 23.64 3.04
N ASN A 188 -12.89 23.19 3.45
CA ASN A 188 -13.50 21.96 2.94
C ASN A 188 -14.05 22.15 1.52
N THR A 189 -13.15 22.19 0.53
CA THR A 189 -13.50 22.29 -0.89
C THR A 189 -13.13 21.00 -1.61
N PRO A 190 -13.85 20.64 -2.70
CA PRO A 190 -13.49 19.47 -3.50
C PRO A 190 -12.05 19.51 -3.99
N ALA A 191 -11.54 20.70 -4.33
CA ALA A 191 -10.17 20.89 -4.78
C ALA A 191 -9.13 20.57 -3.70
N ASN A 192 -9.36 20.96 -2.43
CA ASN A 192 -8.44 20.63 -1.34
C ASN A 192 -8.50 19.16 -0.96
N VAL A 193 -9.70 18.56 -0.96
CA VAL A 193 -9.83 17.12 -0.71
C VAL A 193 -9.15 16.30 -1.82
N LEU A 194 -9.24 16.74 -3.07
CA LEU A 194 -8.53 16.12 -4.17
C LEU A 194 -7.00 16.19 -4.00
N LYS A 195 -6.46 17.26 -3.39
CA LYS A 195 -5.03 17.33 -3.05
C LYS A 195 -4.63 16.22 -2.08
N VAL A 196 -5.44 15.94 -1.04
CA VAL A 196 -5.18 14.82 -0.10
C VAL A 196 -5.10 13.49 -0.85
N PHE A 197 -6.03 13.24 -1.78
CA PHE A 197 -5.99 12.03 -2.59
C PHE A 197 -4.69 11.94 -3.41
N ARG A 198 -4.30 13.04 -4.07
CA ARG A 198 -3.09 13.10 -4.91
C ARG A 198 -1.78 12.92 -4.14
N LEU A 199 -1.75 13.17 -2.83
CA LEU A 199 -0.57 12.90 -2.01
C LEU A 199 -0.18 11.41 -2.07
N PHE A 200 -1.18 10.52 -2.00
CA PHE A 200 -0.99 9.07 -1.97
C PHE A 200 -1.10 8.41 -3.35
N TYR A 201 -2.10 8.80 -4.16
CA TYR A 201 -2.40 8.16 -5.45
C TYR A 201 -1.65 8.82 -6.62
N ARG A 202 -0.32 8.88 -6.51
CA ARG A 202 0.54 9.54 -7.51
C ARG A 202 0.49 8.81 -8.85
N GLY A 203 0.27 9.56 -9.94
CA GLY A 203 0.19 8.98 -11.29
C GLY A 203 -1.04 8.12 -11.55
N LYS A 204 -2.02 8.12 -10.65
CA LYS A 204 -3.31 7.43 -10.83
C LYS A 204 -4.37 8.41 -11.35
N PRO A 205 -5.44 7.91 -12.02
CA PRO A 205 -6.54 8.75 -12.45
C PRO A 205 -7.21 9.43 -11.25
N GLU A 206 -7.88 10.56 -11.52
CA GLU A 206 -8.66 11.25 -10.50
C GLU A 206 -9.77 10.36 -9.95
N PRO A 207 -10.09 10.46 -8.66
CA PRO A 207 -11.14 9.67 -8.06
C PRO A 207 -12.51 10.13 -8.53
N GLU A 208 -13.49 9.24 -8.45
CA GLU A 208 -14.89 9.61 -8.66
C GLU A 208 -15.34 10.70 -7.68
N ALA A 209 -16.27 11.56 -8.12
CA ALA A 209 -16.83 12.62 -7.28
C ALA A 209 -17.50 12.09 -6.00
N SER A 210 -17.98 10.84 -6.01
CA SER A 210 -18.53 10.13 -4.86
C SER A 210 -17.51 9.96 -3.74
N LEU A 211 -16.26 9.60 -4.08
CA LEU A 211 -15.17 9.46 -3.12
C LEU A 211 -14.75 10.82 -2.57
N VAL A 212 -14.64 11.84 -3.42
CA VAL A 212 -14.34 13.21 -2.98
C VAL A 212 -15.40 13.71 -2.00
N THR A 213 -16.68 13.55 -2.34
CA THR A 213 -17.80 13.89 -1.45
C THR A 213 -17.72 13.15 -0.11
N SER A 214 -17.39 11.85 -0.13
CA SER A 214 -17.27 11.04 1.09
C SER A 214 -16.14 11.53 1.99
N LEU A 215 -14.99 11.92 1.41
CA LEU A 215 -13.89 12.51 2.16
C LEU A 215 -14.24 13.91 2.69
N GLN A 216 -15.00 14.72 1.95
CA GLN A 216 -15.50 16.01 2.44
C GLN A 216 -16.39 15.86 3.67
N VAL A 217 -17.19 14.80 3.77
CA VAL A 217 -17.98 14.50 4.98
C VAL A 217 -17.08 14.26 6.20
N LEU A 218 -15.92 13.62 6.01
CA LEU A 218 -14.96 13.41 7.10
C LEU A 218 -14.29 14.71 7.57
N VAL A 219 -14.02 15.64 6.64
CA VAL A 219 -13.46 16.97 6.96
C VAL A 219 -14.46 17.80 7.77
N GLY A 220 -15.75 17.67 7.48
CA GLY A 220 -16.84 18.37 8.16
C GLY A 220 -17.00 19.83 7.73
N GLU A 221 -18.09 20.45 8.20
CA GLU A 221 -18.38 21.87 7.97
C GLU A 221 -18.82 22.50 9.31
N PRO A 222 -18.01 23.42 9.91
CA PRO A 222 -16.76 23.96 9.39
C PRO A 222 -15.61 22.93 9.39
N ALA A 223 -14.62 23.13 8.52
CA ALA A 223 -13.43 22.29 8.47
C ALA A 223 -12.63 22.38 9.78
N THR A 224 -12.23 21.24 10.34
CA THR A 224 -11.44 21.16 11.58
C THR A 224 -10.14 20.40 11.38
N ALA A 225 -9.17 20.58 12.27
CA ALA A 225 -7.93 19.81 12.26
C ALA A 225 -8.20 18.31 12.36
N ASP A 226 -9.12 17.88 13.22
CA ASP A 226 -9.45 16.47 13.40
C ASP A 226 -10.23 15.90 12.20
N GLY A 227 -11.10 16.70 11.57
CA GLY A 227 -11.74 16.31 10.30
C GLY A 227 -10.71 16.06 9.20
N TRP A 228 -9.70 16.94 9.08
CA TRP A 228 -8.60 16.73 8.14
C TRP A 228 -7.72 15.54 8.50
N LYS A 229 -7.42 15.30 9.78
CA LYS A 229 -6.74 14.06 10.21
C LYS A 229 -7.52 12.83 9.80
N ASN A 230 -8.83 12.82 9.97
CA ASN A 230 -9.68 11.70 9.57
C ASN A 230 -9.61 11.48 8.05
N ALA A 231 -9.79 12.52 7.24
CA ALA A 231 -9.71 12.42 5.78
C ALA A 231 -8.33 11.94 5.29
N ILE A 232 -7.25 12.46 5.86
CA ILE A 232 -5.87 12.04 5.52
C ILE A 232 -5.65 10.59 5.97
N THR A 233 -6.06 10.23 7.18
CA THR A 233 -5.95 8.86 7.70
C THR A 233 -6.69 7.88 6.79
N THR A 234 -7.95 8.15 6.45
CA THR A 234 -8.77 7.29 5.58
C THR A 234 -8.10 7.10 4.21
N THR A 235 -7.49 8.14 3.65
CA THR A 235 -6.76 8.05 2.39
C THR A 235 -5.47 7.24 2.54
N CYS A 236 -4.73 7.49 3.63
CA CYS A 236 -3.46 6.86 3.97
C CYS A 236 -3.59 5.35 4.19
N VAL A 237 -4.63 4.91 4.90
CA VAL A 237 -4.84 3.48 5.22
C VAL A 237 -5.41 2.69 4.03
N SER A 238 -5.83 3.32 2.93
CA SER A 238 -6.29 2.57 1.78
C SER A 238 -5.16 1.75 1.16
N SER A 239 -5.37 0.47 0.85
CA SER A 239 -4.34 -0.32 0.16
C SER A 239 -4.17 0.03 -1.32
N HIS A 240 -5.15 0.68 -1.93
CA HIS A 240 -5.21 0.88 -3.38
C HIS A 240 -4.11 1.77 -3.95
N TRP A 241 -3.57 2.71 -3.17
CA TRP A 241 -2.46 3.57 -3.64
C TRP A 241 -1.13 2.82 -3.74
N GLN A 242 -1.00 1.65 -3.09
CA GLN A 242 0.22 0.84 -3.14
C GLN A 242 0.36 0.04 -4.44
N ALA A 243 -0.72 -0.15 -5.20
CA ALA A 243 -0.66 -0.90 -6.45
C ALA A 243 0.02 -0.06 -7.53
N LEU A 244 1.03 -0.61 -8.22
CA LEU A 244 1.69 0.01 -9.37
C LEU A 244 0.80 -0.02 -10.63
#